data_AF-A0A3D0YHX0-F1
#
_entry.id   AF-A0A3D0YHX0-F1
#
_cell.length_a   1.000
_cell.length_b   1.000
_cell.length_c   1.000
_cell.angle_alpha   90.00
_cell.angle_beta   90.00
_cell.angle_gamma   90.00
#
_symmetry.space_group_name_H-M   'P 1'
#
loop_
_entity.id
_entity.type
_entity.pdbx_description
1 polymer ?
#
loop_
_entity_poly.entity_id
_entity_poly.type
_entity_poly.pdbx_seq_one_letter_code
_entity_poly.pdbx_strand_id
1 'polypeptide(L)'
;MKYGDPVLLMRDKLLYRQLVLSLEKNSNRYRKKYESLAFSNYTEVVNITIKRNDFYRLGWDLTRTEIVEFNQAIEMKAKTFMHAFIAPRIAVGFNWTETIESFQDEFGFTEDIWSFEAIRKECQRNLNIDRGELFKRILNNINNIV
;
A
#
# COMPACT_ATOMS: atom_id res chain seq x y z
N MET A 1 -5.13 6.12 3.42
CA MET A 1 -3.98 6.73 4.14
C MET A 1 -3.84 8.17 3.68
N LYS A 2 -3.88 9.16 4.58
CA LYS A 2 -3.71 10.59 4.21
C LYS A 2 -2.30 11.05 4.56
N TYR A 3 -1.42 11.12 3.56
CA TYR A 3 -0.03 11.56 3.73
C TYR A 3 0.17 13.07 3.50
N GLY A 4 -0.86 13.78 3.04
CA GLY A 4 -0.81 15.21 2.71
C GLY A 4 -0.26 15.49 1.32
N ASP A 5 -0.33 16.74 0.90
CA ASP A 5 0.29 17.27 -0.33
C ASP A 5 1.08 18.54 0.02
N PRO A 6 2.43 18.53 -0.04
CA PRO A 6 3.29 17.42 -0.45
C PRO A 6 3.28 16.25 0.55
N VAL A 7 3.59 15.05 0.07
CA VAL A 7 3.52 13.80 0.84
C VAL A 7 4.57 13.80 1.95
N LEU A 8 4.10 13.64 3.19
CA LEU A 8 4.91 13.55 4.40
C LEU A 8 5.06 12.09 4.85
N LEU A 9 6.01 11.38 4.25
CA LEU A 9 6.30 9.99 4.62
C LEU A 9 7.00 9.84 5.97
N MET A 10 7.49 10.91 6.59
CA MET A 10 8.23 10.84 7.87
C MET A 10 7.42 10.23 9.02
N ARG A 11 6.08 10.25 8.92
CA ARG A 11 5.18 9.57 9.86
C ARG A 11 5.26 8.05 9.74
N ASP A 12 5.56 7.56 8.54
CA ASP A 12 5.78 6.16 8.23
C ASP A 12 7.27 5.84 8.16
N LYS A 13 7.84 5.47 9.32
CA LYS A 13 9.29 5.23 9.42
C LYS A 13 9.79 4.16 8.45
N LEU A 14 8.96 3.17 8.11
CA LEU A 14 9.36 2.07 7.23
C LEU A 14 9.40 2.55 5.77
N LEU A 15 8.34 3.18 5.28
CA LEU A 15 8.31 3.75 3.94
C LEU A 15 9.35 4.85 3.77
N TYR A 16 9.52 5.73 4.77
CA TYR A 16 10.54 6.77 4.73
C TYR A 16 11.94 6.17 4.68
N ARG A 17 12.22 5.13 5.48
CA ARG A 17 13.52 4.45 5.43
C ARG A 17 13.75 3.80 4.07
N GLN A 18 12.75 3.17 3.48
CA GLN A 18 12.86 2.57 2.16
C GLN A 18 13.16 3.62 1.09
N LEU A 19 12.42 4.73 1.09
CA LEU A 19 12.69 5.87 0.20
C LEU A 19 14.13 6.34 0.35
N VAL A 20 14.55 6.59 1.59
CA VAL A 20 15.86 7.15 1.91
C VAL A 20 17.03 6.22 1.55
N LEU A 21 16.83 4.90 1.63
CA LEU A 21 17.81 3.90 1.16
C LEU A 21 17.91 3.85 -0.37
N SER A 22 16.87 4.28 -1.08
CA SER A 22 16.82 4.35 -2.54
C SER A 22 17.31 5.68 -3.09
N LEU A 23 17.50 6.71 -2.27
CA LEU A 23 18.01 8.00 -2.72
C LEU A 23 19.48 7.90 -3.09
N GLU A 24 19.83 8.43 -4.26
CA GLU A 24 21.22 8.58 -4.69
C GLU A 24 21.56 10.06 -4.94
N LYS A 25 22.80 10.45 -4.62
CA LYS A 25 23.35 11.74 -5.03
C LYS A 25 23.65 11.69 -6.52
N ASN A 26 22.69 12.10 -7.33
CA ASN A 26 22.79 12.34 -8.77
C ASN A 26 23.78 11.38 -9.46
N SER A 27 23.38 10.12 -9.56
CA SER A 27 24.21 9.09 -10.18
C SER A 27 23.83 9.00 -11.66
N ASN A 28 24.70 9.51 -12.53
CA ASN A 28 24.69 9.18 -13.97
C ASN A 28 25.06 7.69 -14.22
N ARG A 29 24.96 6.83 -13.20
CA ARG A 29 25.46 5.46 -13.24
C ARG A 29 24.35 4.57 -13.81
N TYR A 30 24.21 4.65 -15.13
CA TYR A 30 23.39 3.82 -16.02
C TYR A 30 23.07 2.41 -15.46
N ARG A 31 21.97 2.28 -14.69
CA ARG A 31 21.36 0.98 -14.37
C ARG A 31 20.35 0.65 -15.46
N LYS A 32 20.83 0.00 -16.53
CA LYS A 32 20.07 -0.42 -17.71
C LYS A 32 18.95 -1.45 -17.47
N LYS A 33 18.71 -1.90 -16.24
CA LYS A 33 17.78 -3.00 -15.95
C LYS A 33 16.31 -2.66 -16.28
N TYR A 34 15.96 -1.37 -16.27
CA TYR A 34 14.59 -0.90 -16.51
C TYR A 34 14.52 0.32 -17.45
N GLU A 35 15.52 0.53 -18.31
CA GLU A 35 15.49 1.59 -19.34
C GLU A 35 14.29 1.46 -20.29
N SER A 36 13.83 0.22 -20.52
CA SER A 36 12.69 -0.12 -21.37
C SER A 36 11.34 -0.17 -20.65
N LEU A 37 11.28 0.01 -19.32
CA LEU A 37 10.00 0.18 -18.64
C LEU A 37 9.47 1.56 -19.01
N ALA A 38 8.46 1.58 -19.88
CA ALA A 38 7.76 2.78 -20.21
C ALA A 38 7.01 3.26 -18.96
N PHE A 39 7.49 4.37 -18.38
CA PHE A 39 6.76 5.14 -17.36
C PHE A 39 5.45 5.72 -17.91
N SER A 40 5.11 5.46 -19.18
CA SER A 40 3.87 5.85 -19.84
C SER A 40 2.61 5.39 -19.12
N ASN A 41 2.71 4.39 -18.24
CA ASN A 41 1.58 3.90 -17.46
C ASN A 41 1.35 4.69 -16.16
N TYR A 42 2.31 5.52 -15.73
CA TYR A 42 2.13 6.42 -14.60
C TYR A 42 1.47 7.71 -15.10
N THR A 43 0.23 7.92 -14.71
CA THR A 43 -0.58 9.07 -15.11
C THR A 43 -0.34 10.30 -14.23
N GLU A 44 0.24 10.11 -13.05
CA GLU A 44 0.36 11.13 -12.01
C GLU A 44 1.77 11.23 -11.46
N VAL A 45 2.12 12.45 -11.01
CA VAL A 45 3.39 12.77 -10.35
C VAL A 45 3.09 13.24 -8.94
N VAL A 46 3.82 12.70 -7.97
CA VAL A 46 3.62 12.99 -6.54
C VAL A 46 4.89 13.62 -5.96
N ASN A 47 4.73 14.73 -5.26
CA ASN A 47 5.82 15.41 -4.57
C ASN A 47 5.99 14.86 -3.15
N ILE A 48 7.21 14.41 -2.82
CA ILE A 48 7.53 13.87 -1.49
C ILE A 48 8.50 14.80 -0.76
N THR A 49 8.19 15.12 0.49
CA THR A 49 9.08 15.93 1.33
C THR A 49 10.16 15.08 2.00
N ILE A 50 11.42 15.47 1.82
CA ILE A 50 12.60 14.83 2.42
C ILE A 50 13.24 15.80 3.43
N LYS A 51 13.82 15.26 4.52
CA LYS A 51 14.56 16.10 5.49
C LYS A 51 15.79 16.72 4.83
N ARG A 52 16.09 17.97 5.18
CA ARG A 52 17.31 18.66 4.73
C ARG A 52 18.59 17.85 4.95
N ASN A 53 18.74 17.22 6.11
CA ASN A 53 19.92 16.40 6.40
C ASN A 53 20.02 15.17 5.48
N ASP A 54 18.90 14.53 5.16
CA ASP A 54 18.87 13.35 4.30
C ASP A 54 19.15 13.75 2.85
N PHE A 55 18.59 14.88 2.40
CA PHE A 55 18.90 15.48 1.09
C PHE A 55 20.41 15.67 0.87
N TYR A 56 21.11 16.29 1.83
CA TYR A 56 22.55 16.54 1.69
C TYR A 56 23.42 15.30 1.91
N ARG A 57 22.93 14.27 2.61
CA ARG A 57 23.71 13.05 2.90
C ARG A 57 23.54 11.98 1.84
N LEU A 58 22.31 11.74 1.42
CA LEU A 58 21.89 10.57 0.66
C LEU A 58 21.49 10.92 -0.78
N GLY A 59 21.02 12.14 -1.00
CA GLY A 59 20.67 12.66 -2.32
C GLY A 59 19.20 12.99 -2.44
N TRP A 60 18.74 13.13 -3.68
CA TRP A 60 17.40 13.61 -4.00
C TRP A 60 16.80 12.97 -5.26
N ASP A 61 17.54 12.06 -5.89
CA ASP A 61 17.13 11.42 -7.13
C ASP A 61 16.88 9.93 -6.89
N LEU A 62 15.95 9.37 -7.66
CA LEU A 62 15.63 7.95 -7.67
C LEU A 62 15.84 7.44 -9.08
N THR A 63 16.56 6.33 -9.22
CA THR A 63 16.62 5.63 -10.51
C THR A 63 15.24 5.08 -10.86
N ARG A 64 15.03 4.83 -12.16
CA ARG A 64 13.80 4.19 -12.64
C ARG A 64 13.44 2.89 -11.90
N THR A 65 14.46 2.09 -11.59
CA THR A 65 14.33 0.86 -10.80
C THR A 65 13.71 1.14 -9.44
N GLU A 66 14.27 2.12 -8.73
CA GLU A 66 13.88 2.47 -7.37
C GLU A 66 12.48 3.06 -7.33
N ILE A 67 12.09 3.84 -8.34
CA ILE A 67 10.71 4.33 -8.45
C ILE A 67 9.73 3.15 -8.56
N VAL A 68 10.01 2.17 -9.41
CA VAL A 68 9.15 0.99 -9.58
C VAL A 68 9.08 0.17 -8.29
N GLU A 69 10.22 -0.13 -7.67
CA GLU A 69 10.29 -0.89 -6.42
C GLU A 69 9.60 -0.16 -5.26
N PHE A 70 9.74 1.16 -5.19
CA PHE A 70 9.09 1.99 -4.19
C PHE A 70 7.57 2.03 -4.39
N ASN A 71 7.10 2.17 -5.63
CA ASN A 71 5.68 2.11 -5.97
C ASN A 71 5.07 0.74 -5.61
N GLN A 72 5.77 -0.36 -5.89
CA GLN A 72 5.34 -1.71 -5.49
C GLN A 72 5.20 -1.85 -3.97
N ALA A 73 6.10 -1.24 -3.20
CA ALA A 73 6.02 -1.28 -1.74
C ALA A 73 4.84 -0.45 -1.19
N ILE A 74 4.55 0.70 -1.80
CA ILE A 74 3.35 1.49 -1.47
C ILE A 74 2.09 0.69 -1.82
N GLU A 75 2.04 0.09 -3.00
CA GLU A 75 0.90 -0.73 -3.45
C GLU A 75 0.67 -1.90 -2.50
N MET A 76 1.73 -2.63 -2.12
CA MET A 76 1.65 -3.74 -1.17
C MET A 76 1.08 -3.29 0.18
N LYS A 77 1.48 -2.10 0.65
CA LYS A 77 0.95 -1.53 1.89
C LYS A 77 -0.52 -1.15 1.77
N ALA A 78 -0.92 -0.56 0.64
CA ALA A 78 -2.33 -0.25 0.35
C ALA A 78 -3.19 -1.52 0.32
N LYS A 79 -2.70 -2.58 -0.33
CA LYS A 79 -3.32 -3.93 -0.34
C LYS A 79 -3.42 -4.54 1.04
N THR A 80 -2.36 -4.45 1.85
CA THR A 80 -2.40 -4.95 3.22
C THR A 80 -3.44 -4.22 4.07
N PHE A 81 -3.53 -2.89 3.91
CA PHE A 81 -4.55 -2.08 4.58
C PHE A 81 -5.97 -2.47 4.15
N MET A 82 -6.18 -2.63 2.85
CA MET A 82 -7.44 -3.11 2.28
C MET A 82 -7.81 -4.50 2.82
N HIS A 83 -6.88 -5.46 2.81
CA HIS A 83 -7.09 -6.80 3.37
C HIS A 83 -7.46 -6.77 4.85
N ALA A 84 -6.77 -5.94 5.65
CA ALA A 84 -7.04 -5.79 7.08
C ALA A 84 -8.44 -5.22 7.36
N PHE A 85 -9.01 -4.45 6.42
CA PHE A 85 -10.37 -3.93 6.53
C PHE A 85 -11.42 -4.96 6.08
N ILE A 86 -11.19 -5.60 4.94
CA ILE A 86 -12.18 -6.47 4.28
C ILE A 86 -12.25 -7.84 4.96
N ALA A 87 -11.10 -8.50 5.18
CA ALA A 87 -11.08 -9.90 5.62
C ALA A 87 -11.85 -10.16 6.93
N PRO A 88 -11.72 -9.33 7.99
CA PRO A 88 -12.47 -9.55 9.22
C PRO A 88 -13.99 -9.42 9.04
N ARG A 89 -14.44 -8.44 8.23
CA ARG A 89 -15.88 -8.23 7.98
C ARG A 89 -16.49 -9.41 7.24
N ILE A 90 -15.82 -9.89 6.19
CA ILE A 90 -16.27 -11.09 5.47
C ILE A 90 -16.27 -12.33 6.36
N ALA A 91 -15.29 -12.44 7.27
CA ALA A 91 -15.20 -13.56 8.19
C ALA A 91 -16.34 -13.58 9.21
N VAL A 92 -16.79 -12.41 9.67
CA VAL A 92 -17.95 -12.24 10.58
C VAL A 92 -19.29 -12.40 9.85
N GLY A 93 -19.30 -12.38 8.52
CA GLY A 93 -20.47 -12.72 7.70
C GLY A 93 -21.05 -11.56 6.90
N PHE A 94 -20.39 -10.39 6.85
CA PHE A 94 -20.80 -9.30 5.97
C PHE A 94 -20.71 -9.69 4.50
N ASN A 95 -21.56 -9.06 3.68
CA ASN A 95 -21.54 -9.24 2.23
C ASN A 95 -20.28 -8.60 1.61
N TRP A 96 -19.73 -9.24 0.58
CA TRP A 96 -18.59 -8.74 -0.17
C TRP A 96 -18.85 -7.37 -0.79
N THR A 97 -20.01 -7.20 -1.43
CA THR A 97 -20.34 -5.95 -2.13
C THR A 97 -20.36 -4.78 -1.15
N GLU A 98 -21.18 -4.87 -0.11
CA GLU A 98 -21.31 -3.83 0.91
C GLU A 98 -19.99 -3.53 1.62
N THR A 99 -19.16 -4.56 1.86
CA THR A 99 -17.86 -4.38 2.53
C THR A 99 -16.86 -3.62 1.66
N ILE A 100 -16.81 -3.90 0.35
CA ILE A 100 -15.92 -3.23 -0.59
C ILE A 100 -16.38 -1.79 -0.82
N GLU A 101 -17.68 -1.57 -1.04
CA GLU A 101 -18.25 -0.22 -1.19
C GLU A 101 -17.99 0.62 0.07
N SER A 102 -18.22 0.04 1.26
CA SER A 102 -17.90 0.72 2.53
C SER A 102 -16.43 1.08 2.66
N PHE A 103 -15.51 0.22 2.19
CA PHE A 103 -14.08 0.53 2.17
C PHE A 103 -13.77 1.70 1.24
N GLN A 104 -14.35 1.70 0.04
CA GLN A 104 -14.16 2.76 -0.95
C GLN A 104 -14.68 4.10 -0.43
N ASP A 105 -15.89 4.11 0.15
CA ASP A 105 -16.53 5.30 0.71
C ASP A 105 -15.78 5.85 1.94
N GLU A 106 -15.39 4.98 2.87
CA GLU A 106 -14.75 5.38 4.13
C GLU A 106 -13.35 6.00 3.90
N PHE A 107 -12.62 5.49 2.90
CA PHE A 107 -11.24 5.91 2.64
C PHE A 107 -11.06 6.78 1.39
N GLY A 108 -12.13 7.03 0.63
CA GLY A 108 -12.11 7.85 -0.58
C GLY A 108 -11.40 7.18 -1.76
N PHE A 109 -11.52 5.86 -1.90
CA PHE A 109 -11.02 5.12 -3.07
C PHE A 109 -12.13 5.00 -4.12
N THR A 110 -12.32 6.06 -4.90
CA THR A 110 -13.29 6.08 -5.99
C THR A 110 -12.95 5.06 -7.09
N GLU A 111 -13.91 4.77 -7.97
CA GLU A 111 -13.75 3.76 -9.03
C GLU A 111 -12.58 4.04 -10.01
N ASP A 112 -12.23 5.31 -10.20
CA ASP A 112 -11.09 5.74 -11.00
C ASP A 112 -9.74 5.49 -10.30
N ILE A 113 -9.71 5.50 -8.97
CA ILE A 113 -8.49 5.28 -8.18
C ILE A 113 -8.25 3.78 -7.96
N TRP A 114 -9.26 3.07 -7.46
CA TRP A 114 -9.18 1.63 -7.22
C TRP A 114 -10.57 1.00 -7.36
N SER A 115 -10.81 0.41 -8.53
CA SER A 115 -12.13 -0.13 -8.86
C SER A 115 -12.56 -1.29 -7.98
N PHE A 116 -13.88 -1.39 -7.75
CA PHE A 116 -14.51 -2.48 -7.02
C PHE A 116 -14.05 -3.85 -7.51
N GLU A 117 -14.03 -4.03 -8.83
CA GLU A 117 -13.68 -5.31 -9.46
C GLU A 117 -12.20 -5.67 -9.26
N ALA A 118 -11.30 -4.68 -9.24
CA ALA A 118 -9.90 -4.90 -8.93
C ALA A 118 -9.71 -5.32 -7.46
N ILE A 119 -10.39 -4.63 -6.53
CA ILE A 119 -10.39 -4.99 -5.10
C ILE A 119 -10.91 -6.41 -4.90
N ARG A 120 -12.05 -6.74 -5.53
CA ARG A 120 -12.67 -8.05 -5.42
C ARG A 120 -11.75 -9.16 -5.91
N LYS A 121 -11.14 -9.00 -7.10
CA LYS A 121 -10.19 -9.97 -7.66
C LYS A 121 -8.95 -10.15 -6.80
N GLU A 122 -8.39 -9.06 -6.28
CA GLU A 122 -7.24 -9.09 -5.36
C GLU A 122 -7.60 -9.90 -4.10
N CYS A 123 -8.74 -9.59 -3.48
CA CYS A 123 -9.20 -10.28 -2.29
C CYS A 123 -9.48 -11.78 -2.54
N GLN A 124 -10.15 -12.12 -3.64
CA GLN A 124 -10.44 -13.52 -3.98
C GLN A 124 -9.19 -14.36 -4.23
N ARG A 125 -8.12 -13.74 -4.74
CA ARG A 125 -6.85 -14.43 -5.00
C ARG A 125 -6.02 -14.60 -3.73
N ASN A 126 -6.03 -13.60 -2.85
CA ASN A 126 -5.03 -13.47 -1.78
C ASN A 126 -5.60 -13.66 -0.37
N LEU A 127 -6.91 -13.57 -0.16
CA LEU A 127 -7.53 -13.82 1.14
C LEU A 127 -7.98 -15.27 1.25
N ASN A 128 -7.34 -16.02 2.14
CA ASN A 128 -7.86 -17.30 2.61
C ASN A 128 -8.68 -17.07 3.89
N ILE A 129 -10.00 -16.98 3.76
CA ILE A 129 -10.90 -16.67 4.89
C ILE A 129 -11.51 -17.96 5.42
N ASP A 130 -10.91 -18.52 6.47
CA ASP A 130 -11.51 -19.64 7.21
C ASP A 130 -12.44 -19.11 8.30
N ARG A 131 -13.74 -19.02 7.96
CA ARG A 131 -14.79 -18.64 8.91
C ARG A 131 -14.85 -19.59 10.11
N GLY A 132 -14.68 -20.89 9.87
CA GLY A 132 -14.79 -21.90 10.92
C GLY A 132 -13.68 -21.76 11.96
N GLU A 133 -12.46 -21.46 11.52
CA GLU A 133 -11.34 -21.20 12.42
C GLU A 133 -11.55 -19.93 13.24
N LEU A 134 -12.02 -18.83 12.63
CA LEU A 134 -12.29 -17.59 13.37
C LEU A 134 -13.34 -17.80 14.47
N PHE A 135 -14.46 -18.47 14.13
CA PHE A 135 -15.50 -18.78 15.10
C PHE A 135 -14.97 -19.63 16.27
N LYS A 136 -14.16 -20.65 15.98
CA LYS A 136 -13.50 -21.47 17.03
C LYS A 136 -12.62 -20.62 17.94
N ARG A 137 -11.82 -19.71 17.39
CA ARG A 137 -10.95 -18.81 18.18
C ARG A 137 -11.76 -17.87 19.06
N ILE A 138 -12.84 -17.28 18.54
CA ILE A 138 -13.73 -16.41 19.32
C ILE A 138 -14.38 -17.18 20.47
N LEU A 139 -14.94 -18.36 20.20
CA LEU A 139 -15.55 -19.21 21.21
C LEU A 139 -14.56 -19.62 22.32
N ASN A 140 -13.34 -20.02 21.94
CA ASN A 140 -12.30 -20.35 22.92
C ASN A 140 -11.94 -19.15 23.80
N ASN A 141 -11.87 -17.95 23.25
CA ASN A 141 -11.58 -16.76 24.04
C ASN A 141 -12.73 -16.42 25.01
N ILE A 142 -13.98 -16.57 24.61
CA ILE A 142 -15.15 -16.36 25.48
C ILE A 142 -15.12 -17.37 26.65
N ASN A 143 -14.87 -18.64 26.35
CA ASN A 143 -14.77 -19.71 27.36
C ASN A 143 -13.60 -19.55 28.33
N ASN A 144 -12.59 -18.74 28.00
CA ASN A 144 -11.46 -18.44 28.89
C ASN A 144 -11.71 -17.18 29.76
N ILE A 145 -12.78 -16.43 29.48
CA ILE A 145 -13.18 -15.23 30.23
C ILE A 145 -14.29 -15.56 31.24
N VAL A 146 -15.11 -16.57 30.96
CA VAL A 146 -16.13 -17.14 31.86
C VAL A 146 -15.51 -18.24 32.72
#